data_AF-A0A643JUX0-F1
#
_entry.id   AF-A0A643JUX0-F1
#
_cell.length_a   1.000
_cell.length_b   1.000
_cell.length_c   1.000
_cell.angle_alpha   90.00
_cell.angle_beta   90.00
_cell.angle_gamma   90.00
#
_symmetry.space_group_name_H-M   'P 1'
#
loop_
_entity.id
_entity.type
_entity.pdbx_description
1 polymer ?
#
loop_
_entity_poly.entity_id
_entity_poly.type
_entity_poly.pdbx_seq_one_letter_code
_entity_poly.pdbx_strand_id
1 'polypeptide(L)' 'MARLETVIDVICDQRDRFPLFIAIAIVMGLLLGFSFLFLEPGTAAYAIALVDAVLVVLTLVGFGAGYWLCTKRAMEE' A
#
# COMPACT_ATOMS: atom_id res chain seq x y z
N MET A 1 -17.44 15.16 4.92
CA MET A 1 -17.75 14.25 3.80
C MET A 1 -17.36 14.87 2.47
N ALA A 2 -17.86 16.07 2.12
CA ALA A 2 -17.46 16.80 0.89
C ALA A 2 -15.94 16.91 0.63
N ARG A 3 -15.13 17.23 1.65
CA ARG A 3 -13.67 17.36 1.49
C ARG A 3 -12.95 16.03 1.19
N LEU A 4 -13.51 14.91 1.66
CA LEU A 4 -12.96 13.58 1.48
C LEU A 4 -13.27 13.07 0.07
N GLU A 5 -14.47 13.38 -0.42
CA GLU A 5 -14.88 13.13 -1.82
C GLU A 5 -14.01 13.91 -2.81
N THR A 6 -13.73 15.20 -2.57
CA THR A 6 -12.83 15.99 -3.44
C THR A 6 -11.41 15.42 -3.46
N VAL A 7 -10.91 14.91 -2.33
CA VAL A 7 -9.59 14.27 -2.25
C VAL A 7 -9.58 12.95 -3.00
N ILE A 8 -10.66 12.16 -2.88
CA ILE A 8 -10.82 10.91 -3.62
C ILE A 8 -10.89 11.18 -5.13
N ASP A 9 -11.61 12.21 -5.57
CA ASP A 9 -11.74 12.59 -6.98
C ASP A 9 -10.37 12.96 -7.60
N VAL A 10 -9.60 13.81 -6.92
CA VAL A 10 -8.24 14.19 -7.32
C VAL A 10 -7.30 12.97 -7.33
N ILE A 11 -7.49 12.03 -6.41
CA ILE A 11 -6.73 10.78 -6.36
C ILE A 11 -7.11 9.86 -7.53
N CYS A 12 -8.39 9.76 -7.89
CA CYS A 12 -8.85 8.96 -9.02
C CYS A 12 -8.45 9.58 -10.37
N ASP A 13 -8.21 10.88 -10.46
CA ASP A 13 -7.64 11.53 -11.66
C ASP A 13 -6.15 11.19 -11.86
N GLN A 14 -5.40 10.99 -10.76
CA GLN A 14 -4.00 10.52 -10.77
C GLN A 14 -3.85 8.99 -10.91
N ARG A 15 -4.93 8.28 -11.26
CA ARG A 15 -5.03 6.82 -11.21
C ARG A 15 -4.02 6.06 -12.08
N ASP A 16 -3.53 6.66 -13.15
CA ASP A 16 -2.53 6.03 -14.04
C ASP A 16 -1.23 5.62 -13.30
N ARG A 17 -0.89 6.28 -12.17
CA ARG A 17 0.30 5.93 -11.36
C ARG A 17 0.04 4.98 -10.21
N PHE A 18 -1.20 4.78 -9.79
CA PHE A 18 -1.56 3.83 -8.73
C PHE A 18 -1.07 2.40 -8.96
N PRO A 19 -1.22 1.80 -10.17
CA PRO A 19 -0.74 0.45 -10.40
C PRO A 19 0.79 0.34 -10.25
N LEU A 20 1.53 1.41 -10.57
CA LEU A 20 2.98 1.46 -10.38
C LEU A 20 3.37 1.46 -8.89
N PHE A 21 2.68 2.25 -8.06
CA PHE A 21 2.90 2.25 -6.61
C PHE A 21 2.53 0.91 -5.96
N ILE A 22 1.44 0.29 -6.39
CA ILE A 22 1.05 -1.04 -5.90
C ILE A 22 2.11 -2.08 -6.28
N ALA A 23 2.58 -2.08 -7.53
CA ALA A 23 3.63 -2.99 -7.97
C ALA A 23 4.93 -2.82 -7.16
N ILE A 24 5.36 -1.58 -6.94
CA ILE A 24 6.52 -1.25 -6.12
C ILE A 24 6.33 -1.74 -4.67
N ALA A 25 5.16 -1.51 -4.07
CA ALA A 25 4.86 -1.96 -2.72
C ALA A 25 4.85 -3.49 -2.59
N ILE A 26 4.37 -4.20 -3.62
CA ILE A 26 4.42 -5.67 -3.68
C ILE A 26 5.87 -6.16 -3.73
N VAL A 27 6.71 -5.57 -4.60
CA VAL A 27 8.12 -5.95 -4.73
C VAL A 27 8.88 -5.67 -3.43
N MET A 28 8.67 -4.51 -2.81
CA MET A 28 9.24 -4.19 -1.51
C MET A 28 8.78 -5.17 -0.43
N GLY A 29 7.48 -5.51 -0.39
CA GLY A 29 6.95 -6.51 0.54
C GLY A 29 7.55 -7.89 0.36
N LEU A 30 7.79 -8.32 -0.88
CA LEU A 30 8.47 -9.59 -1.19
C LEU A 30 9.91 -9.60 -0.71
N LEU A 31 10.68 -8.54 -1.00
CA LEU A 31 12.07 -8.38 -0.54
C LEU A 31 12.15 -8.37 0.99
N LEU A 32 11.21 -7.69 1.64
CA LEU A 32 11.13 -7.63 3.10
C LEU A 32 10.76 -9.00 3.69
N GLY A 33 9.76 -9.67 3.12
CA GLY A 33 9.36 -11.03 3.53
C GLY A 33 10.50 -12.03 3.36
N PHE A 34 11.30 -11.91 2.30
CA PHE A 34 12.51 -12.69 2.14
C PHE A 34 13.56 -12.36 3.21
N SER A 35 13.76 -11.07 3.52
CA SER A 35 14.68 -10.64 4.58
C SER A 35 14.30 -11.20 5.95
N PHE A 36 13.00 -11.35 6.24
CA PHE A 36 12.51 -11.97 7.47
C PHE A 36 12.96 -13.42 7.65
N LEU A 37 13.21 -14.17 6.58
CA LEU A 37 13.70 -15.55 6.66
C LEU A 37 15.16 -15.64 7.16
N PHE A 38 15.91 -14.54 7.05
CA PHE A 38 17.32 -14.47 7.46
C PHE A 38 17.54 -13.68 8.74
N LEU A 39 16.49 -13.06 9.29
CA LEU A 39 16.58 -12.23 10.49
C LEU A 39 16.39 -13.08 11.75
N GLU A 40 17.38 -13.05 12.64
CA GLU A 40 17.28 -13.69 13.95
C GLU A 40 16.35 -12.90 14.89
N PRO A 41 15.36 -13.57 15.52
CA PRO A 41 14.45 -12.93 16.44
C PRO A 41 15.19 -12.44 17.69
N GLY A 42 14.87 -11.23 18.15
CA GLY A 42 15.50 -10.58 19.31
C GLY A 42 16.60 -9.57 18.97
N THR A 43 16.94 -9.41 17.68
CA THR A 43 17.85 -8.36 17.22
C THR A 43 17.11 -7.04 16.95
N ALA A 44 17.84 -5.91 17.01
CA ALA A 44 17.28 -4.61 16.61
C ALA A 44 16.78 -4.61 15.16
N ALA A 45 17.47 -5.35 14.27
CA ALA A 45 17.08 -5.49 12.87
C ALA A 45 15.72 -6.19 12.70
N TYR A 46 15.42 -7.19 13.53
CA TYR A 46 14.10 -7.86 13.51
C TYR A 46 12.96 -6.89 13.89
N ALA A 47 13.18 -6.04 14.91
CA ALA A 47 12.18 -5.03 15.28
C ALA A 47 11.94 -3.99 14.19
N ILE A 48 13.00 -3.55 13.51
CA ILE A 48 12.91 -2.62 12.38
C ILE A 48 12.14 -3.24 11.22
N ALA A 49 12.46 -4.48 10.86
CA ALA A 49 11.75 -5.19 9.80
C ALA A 49 10.25 -5.35 10.11
N LEU A 50 9.88 -5.53 11.38
CA LEU A 50 8.48 -5.61 11.83
C LEU A 50 7.72 -4.32 11.59
N VAL A 51 8.34 -3.18 11.93
CA VAL A 51 7.76 -1.86 11.65
C VAL A 51 7.63 -1.63 10.15
N ASP A 52 8.65 -1.98 9.38
CA ASP A 52 8.62 -1.86 7.92
C ASP A 52 7.52 -2.73 7.29
N ALA A 53 7.31 -3.94 7.83
CA ALA A 53 6.24 -4.83 7.36
C ALA A 53 4.86 -4.21 7.60
N VAL A 54 4.64 -3.60 8.77
CA VAL A 54 3.40 -2.89 9.06
C VAL A 54 3.21 -1.72 8.10
N LEU A 55 4.26 -0.94 7.83
CA LEU A 55 4.20 0.16 6.88
C LEU A 55 3.84 -0.33 5.47
N VAL A 56 4.51 -1.37 4.96
CA VAL A 56 4.20 -1.95 3.65
C VAL A 56 2.76 -2.43 3.58
N VAL A 57 2.26 -3.13 4.60
CA VAL A 57 0.87 -3.62 4.65
C VAL A 57 -0.12 -2.46 4.65
N LEU A 58 0.08 -1.44 5.50
CA LEU A 58 -0.78 -0.26 5.53
C LEU A 58 -0.79 0.48 4.19
N THR A 59 0.35 0.53 3.52
CA THR A 59 0.51 1.16 2.21
C THR A 59 -0.25 0.37 1.15
N LEU A 60 -0.08 -0.96 1.09
CA LEU A 60 -0.82 -1.83 0.18
C LEU A 60 -2.33 -1.76 0.40
N VAL A 61 -2.78 -1.76 1.66
CA VAL A 61 -4.20 -1.64 1.98
C VAL A 61 -4.72 -0.25 1.61
N GLY A 62 -4.00 0.83 1.92
CA GLY A 62 -4.42 2.18 1.59
C GLY A 62 -4.53 2.42 0.09
N PHE A 63 -3.48 2.10 -0.67
CA PHE A 63 -3.46 2.25 -2.13
C PHE A 63 -4.39 1.26 -2.83
N GLY A 64 -4.44 0.01 -2.37
CA GLY A 64 -5.34 -1.02 -2.91
C GLY A 64 -6.82 -0.72 -2.64
N ALA A 65 -7.18 -0.29 -1.43
CA ALA A 65 -8.54 0.10 -1.09
C ALA A 65 -8.94 1.39 -1.83
N GLY A 66 -8.04 2.36 -1.95
CA GLY A 66 -8.26 3.57 -2.75
C GLY A 66 -8.55 3.24 -4.21
N TYR A 67 -7.74 2.37 -4.81
CA TYR A 67 -7.98 1.86 -6.16
C TYR A 67 -9.31 1.12 -6.25
N TRP A 68 -9.60 0.21 -5.31
CA TRP A 68 -10.86 -0.55 -5.31
C TRP A 68 -12.10 0.36 -5.23
N LEU A 69 -12.07 1.37 -4.37
CA LEU A 69 -13.15 2.35 -4.22
C LEU A 69 -13.34 3.18 -5.50
N CYS A 70 -12.26 3.67 -6.11
CA CYS A 70 -12.34 4.37 -7.40
C CYS A 70 -12.89 3.45 -8.52
N THR A 71 -12.53 2.15 -8.56
CA THR A 71 -13.10 1.20 -9.56
C THR A 71 -14.57 0.96 -9.30
N LYS A 72 -14.96 0.80 -8.03
CA LYS A 72 -16.35 0.49 -7.69
C LYS A 72 -17.27 1.65 -8.08
N ARG A 73 -16.87 2.89 -7.79
CA ARG A 73 -17.63 4.09 -8.16
C ARG A 73 -17.80 4.24 -9.67
N ALA A 74 -16.74 4.01 -10.45
CA ALA A 74 -16.78 4.07 -11.91
C ALA A 74 -17.66 2.98 -12.57
N MET A 75 -18.05 1.94 -11.83
CA MET A 75 -18.96 0.88 -12.30
C MET A 75 -20.41 1.10 -11.86
N GLU A 76 -20.63 2.03 -10.92
CA GLU A 76 -21.96 2.45 -10.44
C GLU A 76 -22.54 3.60 -11.29
N GLU A 77 -21.71 4.23 -12.13
CA GLU A 77 -22.05 5.24 -13.16
C GLU A 77 -22.27 4.59 -14.54
#